data_AF-A0A0S7EXQ8-F1
#
_entry.id   AF-A0A0S7EXQ8-F1
#
_cell.length_a   1.000
_cell.length_b   1.000
_cell.length_c   1.000
_cell.angle_alpha   90.00
_cell.angle_beta   90.00
_cell.angle_gamma   90.00
#
_symmetry.space_group_name_H-M   'P 1'
#
loop_
_entity.id
_entity.type
_entity.pdbx_description
1 polymer ?
#
loop_
_entity_poly.entity_id
_entity_poly.type
_entity_poly.pdbx_seq_one_letter_code
_entity_poly.pdbx_strand_id
1 'polypeptide(L)'
;MSLISVLPNLFSAELPLEKLTVKIIQLQTDLHFLTSVLRRSPHLASLHIAGMRLPTGCSQSQLLSTLSESNHSLKALTLEDIKLCDCLPDILKLLRGCMLEELSFNDCRLLERCVNPEKRLVELVAALKMPSLHSLSLAQNRLAKNVCVLAELFSGQSQSSLKQLDLRSNFIQPADLLEFAKRLMIHPPPHRLTLDLRKNPGDRDPETWNTALKRLQPSSFLLVEGWKSTDTMVDHISNM
;
A
#
# COMPACT_ATOMS: atom_id res chain seq x y z
N MET A 1 28.62 -53.39 -8.80
CA MET A 1 29.28 -52.14 -9.25
C MET A 1 28.24 -51.35 -10.03
N SER A 2 27.42 -50.56 -9.34
CA SER A 2 27.57 -49.10 -9.17
C SER A 2 27.76 -48.34 -10.48
N LEU A 3 26.70 -47.64 -10.90
CA LEU A 3 26.79 -46.29 -11.45
C LEU A 3 25.44 -45.59 -11.19
N ILE A 4 25.26 -45.22 -9.92
CA ILE A 4 24.41 -44.08 -9.56
C ILE A 4 25.12 -42.86 -10.16
N SER A 5 24.60 -42.31 -11.25
CA SER A 5 24.97 -40.95 -11.68
C SER A 5 23.94 -39.98 -11.12
N VAL A 6 24.36 -39.38 -10.01
CA VAL A 6 23.74 -38.28 -9.29
C VAL A 6 23.70 -37.06 -10.23
N LEU A 7 22.52 -36.72 -10.75
CA LEU A 7 22.20 -35.36 -11.17
C LEU A 7 21.16 -34.80 -10.18
N PRO A 8 21.58 -34.13 -9.10
CA PRO A 8 20.67 -33.36 -8.30
C PRO A 8 20.63 -31.92 -8.86
N ASN A 9 19.44 -31.31 -8.81
CA ASN A 9 19.29 -29.87 -8.56
C ASN A 9 19.35 -28.82 -9.68
N LEU A 10 18.96 -29.11 -10.93
CA LEU A 10 18.66 -27.99 -11.87
C LEU A 10 17.37 -27.21 -11.52
N PHE A 11 16.49 -27.76 -10.66
CA PHE A 11 15.29 -27.07 -10.16
C PHE A 11 15.45 -26.41 -8.78
N SER A 12 16.63 -26.51 -8.15
CA SER A 12 16.87 -26.17 -6.73
C SER A 12 17.87 -25.01 -6.53
N ALA A 13 18.40 -24.43 -7.60
CA ALA A 13 19.34 -23.32 -7.45
C ALA A 13 18.61 -22.05 -6.96
N GLU A 14 19.03 -21.54 -5.81
CA GLU A 14 18.67 -20.20 -5.35
C GLU A 14 19.10 -19.17 -6.40
N LEU A 15 18.24 -18.18 -6.62
CA LEU A 15 18.46 -17.06 -7.50
C LEU A 15 19.07 -15.93 -6.67
N PRO A 16 20.22 -15.37 -7.07
CA PRO A 16 20.84 -14.22 -6.38
C PRO A 16 20.12 -12.90 -6.72
N LEU A 17 18.78 -12.93 -6.75
CA LEU A 17 17.95 -11.78 -7.07
C LEU A 17 17.75 -10.91 -5.84
N GLU A 18 18.24 -9.67 -5.91
CA GLU A 18 18.01 -8.65 -4.87
C GLU A 18 16.85 -7.71 -5.21
N LYS A 19 16.57 -7.51 -6.50
CA LYS A 19 15.50 -6.61 -6.97
C LYS A 19 14.72 -7.26 -8.10
N LEU A 20 13.39 -7.21 -8.00
CA LEU A 20 12.49 -7.76 -9.00
C LEU A 20 11.37 -6.77 -9.30
N THR A 21 11.16 -6.47 -10.58
CA THR A 21 9.99 -5.71 -11.05
C THR A 21 9.24 -6.55 -12.08
N VAL A 22 7.95 -6.76 -11.84
CA VAL A 22 7.05 -7.52 -12.70
C VAL A 22 5.88 -6.63 -13.07
N LYS A 23 5.77 -6.29 -14.35
CA LYS A 23 4.63 -5.54 -14.88
C LYS A 23 3.83 -6.44 -15.80
N ILE A 24 2.61 -6.75 -15.42
CA ILE A 24 1.73 -7.64 -16.17
C ILE A 24 0.82 -6.78 -17.05
N ILE A 25 0.90 -7.02 -18.36
CA ILE A 25 0.16 -6.28 -19.39
C ILE A 25 -0.97 -7.14 -19.99
N GLN A 26 -0.90 -8.47 -19.81
CA GLN A 26 -1.85 -9.44 -20.36
C GLN A 26 -2.77 -10.05 -19.29
N LEU A 27 -3.95 -10.52 -19.70
CA LEU A 27 -5.06 -10.87 -18.83
C LEU A 27 -4.81 -12.07 -17.88
N GLN A 28 -3.82 -12.91 -18.15
CA GLN A 28 -3.54 -14.10 -17.33
C GLN A 28 -2.11 -14.04 -16.82
N THR A 29 -1.99 -13.84 -15.49
CA THR A 29 -0.71 -14.00 -14.81
C THR A 29 -0.56 -15.44 -14.38
N ASP A 30 0.56 -16.07 -14.73
CA ASP A 30 0.95 -17.33 -14.11
C ASP A 30 1.46 -17.06 -12.68
N LEU A 31 0.52 -17.05 -11.72
CA LEU A 31 0.81 -16.90 -10.30
C LEU A 31 1.75 -18.01 -9.79
N HIS A 32 1.68 -19.20 -10.39
CA HIS A 32 2.56 -20.31 -10.02
C HIS A 32 4.00 -20.02 -10.44
N PHE A 33 4.21 -19.50 -11.66
CA PHE A 33 5.55 -19.07 -12.09
C PHE A 33 6.13 -18.01 -11.17
N LEU A 34 5.36 -16.95 -10.85
CA LEU A 34 5.86 -15.89 -9.98
C LEU A 34 6.20 -16.42 -8.57
N THR A 35 5.31 -17.21 -7.98
CA THR A 35 5.55 -17.76 -6.63
C THR A 35 6.75 -18.72 -6.63
N SER A 36 7.00 -19.47 -7.72
CA SER A 36 8.21 -20.27 -7.88
C SER A 36 9.50 -19.42 -7.89
N VAL A 37 9.50 -18.30 -8.61
CA VAL A 37 10.65 -17.36 -8.63
C VAL A 37 10.88 -16.77 -7.25
N LEU A 38 9.81 -16.34 -6.57
CA LEU A 38 9.90 -15.73 -5.23
C LEU A 38 10.46 -16.71 -4.19
N ARG A 39 10.03 -17.98 -4.21
CA ARG A 39 10.56 -19.04 -3.33
C ARG A 39 12.04 -19.30 -3.53
N ARG A 40 12.53 -19.08 -4.74
CA ARG A 40 13.94 -19.26 -5.08
C ARG A 40 14.76 -17.99 -4.87
N SER A 41 14.17 -16.89 -4.41
CA SER A 41 14.85 -15.59 -4.27
C SER A 41 14.89 -15.11 -2.81
N PRO A 42 15.52 -15.85 -1.88
CA PRO A 42 15.48 -15.51 -0.45
C PRO A 42 16.14 -14.17 -0.11
N HIS A 43 17.10 -13.72 -0.94
CA HIS A 43 17.82 -12.46 -0.77
C HIS A 43 17.11 -11.24 -1.39
N LEU A 44 15.87 -11.40 -1.85
CA LEU A 44 15.11 -10.33 -2.49
C LEU A 44 14.87 -9.19 -1.49
N ALA A 45 15.48 -8.03 -1.76
CA ALA A 45 15.39 -6.83 -0.94
C ALA A 45 14.32 -5.85 -1.46
N SER A 46 14.02 -5.86 -2.76
CA SER A 46 13.01 -5.00 -3.38
C SER A 46 12.14 -5.76 -4.38
N LEU A 47 10.83 -5.60 -4.24
CA LEU A 47 9.84 -6.20 -5.12
C LEU A 47 8.81 -5.16 -5.55
N HIS A 48 8.58 -5.09 -6.86
CA HIS A 48 7.49 -4.35 -7.45
C HIS A 48 6.67 -5.25 -8.36
N ILE A 49 5.37 -5.39 -8.08
CA ILE A 49 4.42 -6.09 -8.94
C ILE A 49 3.31 -5.13 -9.32
N ALA A 50 3.04 -4.99 -10.62
CA ALA A 50 1.97 -4.15 -11.15
C ALA A 50 1.06 -4.90 -12.12
N GLY A 51 -0.24 -4.59 -12.07
CA GLY A 51 -1.24 -5.06 -13.04
C GLY A 51 -1.63 -6.53 -12.90
N MET A 52 -1.33 -7.17 -11.77
CA MET A 52 -1.65 -8.58 -11.57
C MET A 52 -3.15 -8.79 -11.35
N ARG A 53 -3.81 -9.39 -12.35
CA ARG A 53 -5.22 -9.77 -12.29
C ARG A 53 -5.35 -11.29 -12.28
N LEU A 54 -6.07 -11.79 -11.28
CA LEU A 54 -6.42 -13.21 -11.17
C LEU A 54 -7.85 -13.43 -11.67
N PRO A 55 -8.19 -14.66 -12.10
CA PRO A 55 -9.57 -15.03 -12.41
C PRO A 55 -10.53 -14.76 -11.24
N THR A 56 -11.81 -14.53 -11.56
CA THR A 56 -12.85 -14.29 -10.55
C THR A 56 -12.91 -15.44 -9.54
N GLY A 57 -12.87 -15.13 -8.25
CA GLY A 57 -12.88 -16.10 -7.15
C GLY A 57 -11.50 -16.52 -6.65
N CYS A 58 -10.41 -16.17 -7.38
CA CYS A 58 -9.05 -16.35 -6.90
C CYS A 58 -8.62 -15.19 -6.00
N SER A 59 -7.78 -15.49 -5.02
CA SER A 59 -7.20 -14.52 -4.07
C SER A 59 -5.70 -14.36 -4.29
N GLN A 60 -5.18 -13.17 -4.01
CA GLN A 60 -3.74 -12.89 -3.97
C GLN A 60 -3.06 -13.44 -2.69
N SER A 61 -3.80 -14.17 -1.85
CA SER A 61 -3.29 -14.81 -0.64
C SER A 61 -2.04 -15.66 -0.89
N GLN A 62 -1.99 -16.43 -1.99
CA GLN A 62 -0.82 -17.26 -2.30
C GLN A 62 0.44 -16.43 -2.61
N LEU A 63 0.28 -15.27 -3.25
CA LEU A 63 1.39 -14.35 -3.49
C LEU A 63 1.93 -13.83 -2.15
N LEU A 64 1.04 -13.30 -1.32
CA LEU A 64 1.39 -12.70 -0.02
C LEU A 64 1.96 -13.75 0.96
N SER A 65 1.40 -14.96 0.97
CA SER A 65 1.90 -16.05 1.80
C SER A 65 3.31 -16.45 1.37
N THR A 66 3.56 -16.55 0.06
CA THR A 66 4.90 -16.87 -0.48
C THR A 66 5.92 -15.80 -0.08
N LEU A 67 5.55 -14.51 -0.17
CA LEU A 67 6.42 -13.42 0.28
C LEU A 67 6.73 -13.54 1.77
N SER A 68 5.72 -13.82 2.58
CA SER A 68 5.87 -13.97 4.03
C SER A 68 6.71 -15.18 4.46
N GLU A 69 6.82 -16.19 3.60
CA GLU A 69 7.49 -17.48 3.90
C GLU A 69 8.89 -17.57 3.30
N SER A 70 9.18 -16.84 2.23
CA SER A 70 10.42 -17.01 1.48
C SER A 70 11.25 -15.73 1.35
N ASN A 71 10.68 -14.54 1.55
CA ASN A 71 11.36 -13.27 1.25
C ASN A 71 11.50 -12.39 2.50
N HIS A 72 12.10 -12.95 3.56
CA HIS A 72 12.29 -12.26 4.85
C HIS A 72 13.24 -11.06 4.76
N SER A 73 14.14 -11.04 3.77
CA SER A 73 15.07 -9.91 3.52
C SER A 73 14.41 -8.73 2.79
N LEU A 74 13.12 -8.82 2.48
CA LEU A 74 12.40 -7.78 1.74
C LEU A 74 12.31 -6.50 2.56
N LYS A 75 12.83 -5.41 2.00
CA LYS A 75 12.83 -4.06 2.57
C LYS A 75 11.87 -3.13 1.85
N ALA A 76 11.69 -3.30 0.54
CA ALA A 76 10.80 -2.47 -0.25
C ALA A 76 9.78 -3.33 -1.00
N LEU A 77 8.49 -3.08 -0.77
CA LEU A 77 7.40 -3.77 -1.46
C LEU A 77 6.46 -2.76 -2.11
N THR A 78 6.26 -2.90 -3.43
CA THR A 78 5.25 -2.15 -4.18
C THR A 78 4.30 -3.12 -4.88
N LEU A 79 3.01 -3.01 -4.56
CA LEU A 79 1.92 -3.65 -5.27
C LEU A 79 1.06 -2.54 -5.90
N GLU A 80 0.81 -2.64 -7.20
CA GLU A 80 0.08 -1.62 -7.96
C GLU A 80 -0.98 -2.23 -8.90
N ASP A 81 -2.22 -1.71 -8.89
CA ASP A 81 -3.36 -2.29 -9.63
C ASP A 81 -3.51 -3.80 -9.36
N ILE A 82 -3.55 -4.15 -8.06
CA ILE A 82 -3.73 -5.54 -7.59
C ILE A 82 -4.87 -5.58 -6.59
N LYS A 83 -5.89 -6.40 -6.84
CA LYS A 83 -7.03 -6.55 -5.92
C LYS A 83 -6.61 -7.25 -4.61
N LEU A 84 -6.58 -6.52 -3.51
CA LEU A 84 -6.21 -7.01 -2.16
C LEU A 84 -7.36 -6.97 -1.14
N CYS A 85 -8.60 -6.66 -1.56
CA CYS A 85 -9.74 -6.51 -0.65
C CYS A 85 -10.06 -7.77 0.18
N ASP A 86 -9.61 -8.95 -0.23
CA ASP A 86 -9.90 -10.20 0.48
C ASP A 86 -8.66 -10.76 1.21
N CYS A 87 -7.55 -10.01 1.24
CA CYS A 87 -6.23 -10.50 1.67
C CYS A 87 -5.72 -9.89 2.99
N LEU A 88 -6.58 -9.31 3.84
CA LEU A 88 -6.11 -8.69 5.09
C LEU A 88 -5.29 -9.65 5.97
N PRO A 89 -5.72 -10.90 6.24
CA PRO A 89 -4.95 -11.81 7.08
C PRO A 89 -3.54 -12.06 6.55
N ASP A 90 -3.40 -12.21 5.24
CA ASP A 90 -2.11 -12.45 4.58
C ASP A 90 -1.22 -11.19 4.58
N ILE A 91 -1.81 -10.00 4.41
CA ILE A 91 -1.10 -8.72 4.57
C ILE A 91 -0.57 -8.61 6.00
N LEU A 92 -1.40 -8.90 7.01
CA LEU A 92 -0.97 -8.85 8.41
C LEU A 92 0.15 -9.88 8.70
N LYS A 93 0.08 -11.08 8.11
CA LYS A 93 1.15 -12.09 8.21
C LYS A 93 2.45 -11.58 7.58
N LEU A 94 2.37 -10.97 6.40
CA LEU A 94 3.51 -10.39 5.70
C LEU A 94 4.18 -9.28 6.51
N LEU A 95 3.40 -8.33 7.04
CA LEU A 95 3.91 -7.20 7.83
C LEU A 95 4.61 -7.64 9.12
N ARG A 96 4.21 -8.79 9.69
CA ARG A 96 4.89 -9.38 10.86
C ARG A 96 6.17 -10.14 10.50
N GLY A 97 6.28 -10.64 9.27
CA GLY A 97 7.37 -11.52 8.83
C GLY A 97 8.52 -10.82 8.12
N CYS A 98 8.34 -9.56 7.70
CA CYS A 98 9.32 -8.78 6.96
C CYS A 98 9.67 -7.49 7.70
N MET A 99 10.92 -7.05 7.63
CA MET A 99 11.35 -5.74 8.14
C MET A 99 11.29 -4.68 7.05
N LEU A 100 10.08 -4.44 6.55
CA LEU A 100 9.87 -3.46 5.47
C LEU A 100 10.27 -2.05 5.93
N GLU A 101 11.03 -1.39 5.06
CA GLU A 101 11.42 0.02 5.13
C GLU A 101 10.48 0.88 4.27
N GLU A 102 9.99 0.32 3.16
CA GLU A 102 9.09 0.97 2.21
C GLU A 102 7.94 0.03 1.82
N LEU A 103 6.70 0.52 1.89
CA LEU A 103 5.51 -0.21 1.48
C LEU A 103 4.60 0.66 0.63
N SER A 104 4.23 0.16 -0.55
CA SER A 104 3.27 0.82 -1.43
C SER A 104 2.17 -0.15 -1.84
N PHE A 105 0.94 0.17 -1.44
CA PHE A 105 -0.27 -0.45 -1.95
C PHE A 105 -1.03 0.59 -2.77
N ASN A 106 -0.74 0.66 -4.07
CA ASN A 106 -1.29 1.68 -4.96
C ASN A 106 -2.42 1.08 -5.79
N ASP A 107 -3.62 1.67 -5.74
CA ASP A 107 -4.80 1.12 -6.41
C ASP A 107 -5.02 -0.38 -6.08
N CYS A 108 -4.80 -0.74 -4.82
CA CYS A 108 -4.91 -2.12 -4.37
C CYS A 108 -6.32 -2.53 -3.95
N ARG A 109 -7.28 -1.61 -4.11
CA ARG A 109 -8.70 -1.81 -3.78
C ARG A 109 -8.90 -2.36 -2.36
N LEU A 110 -8.06 -1.95 -1.40
CA LEU A 110 -7.98 -2.55 -0.06
C LEU A 110 -9.31 -2.63 0.70
N LEU A 111 -10.23 -1.71 0.39
CA LEU A 111 -11.52 -1.55 1.05
C LEU A 111 -12.73 -1.88 0.15
N GLU A 112 -12.50 -2.35 -1.08
CA GLU A 112 -13.59 -2.70 -2.00
C GLU A 112 -14.48 -3.80 -1.38
N ARG A 113 -15.81 -3.62 -1.41
CA ARG A 113 -16.80 -4.57 -0.87
C ARG A 113 -16.61 -4.93 0.60
N CYS A 114 -15.85 -4.14 1.36
CA CYS A 114 -15.64 -4.38 2.78
C CYS A 114 -16.87 -3.95 3.59
N VAL A 115 -17.43 -4.86 4.40
CA VAL A 115 -18.59 -4.58 5.27
C VAL A 115 -18.24 -3.55 6.36
N ASN A 116 -17.01 -3.59 6.88
CA ASN A 116 -16.53 -2.67 7.91
C ASN A 116 -15.12 -2.14 7.55
N PRO A 117 -15.03 -1.14 6.65
CA PRO A 117 -13.75 -0.62 6.17
C PRO A 117 -12.94 0.05 7.29
N GLU A 118 -13.61 0.65 8.28
CA GLU A 118 -12.96 1.29 9.43
C GLU A 118 -12.23 0.27 10.29
N LYS A 119 -12.91 -0.81 10.72
CA LYS A 119 -12.29 -1.89 11.50
C LYS A 119 -11.10 -2.50 10.77
N ARG A 120 -11.24 -2.74 9.47
CA ARG A 120 -10.16 -3.27 8.64
C ARG A 120 -8.95 -2.34 8.59
N LEU A 121 -9.17 -1.04 8.46
CA LEU A 121 -8.09 -0.06 8.52
C LEU A 121 -7.45 0.02 9.89
N VAL A 122 -8.21 -0.10 10.98
CA VAL A 122 -7.64 -0.14 12.35
C VAL A 122 -6.68 -1.33 12.49
N GLU A 123 -7.07 -2.52 12.04
CA GLU A 123 -6.20 -3.70 12.05
C GLU A 123 -4.95 -3.52 11.18
N LEU A 124 -5.10 -2.92 10.00
CA LEU A 124 -3.97 -2.62 9.12
C LEU A 124 -3.02 -1.58 9.74
N VAL A 125 -3.56 -0.47 10.26
CA VAL A 125 -2.80 0.60 10.92
C VAL A 125 -2.03 0.06 12.12
N ALA A 126 -2.63 -0.82 12.92
CA ALA A 126 -1.95 -1.46 14.03
C ALA A 126 -0.72 -2.25 13.58
N ALA A 127 -0.80 -2.96 12.45
CA ALA A 127 0.34 -3.70 11.89
C ALA A 127 1.39 -2.80 11.22
N LEU A 128 0.99 -1.62 10.71
CA LEU A 128 1.89 -0.65 10.08
C LEU A 128 2.72 0.17 11.09
N LYS A 129 2.43 0.06 12.39
CA LYS A 129 3.23 0.66 13.49
C LYS A 129 4.55 -0.09 13.74
N MET A 130 5.22 -0.49 12.66
CA MET A 130 6.50 -1.18 12.71
C MET A 130 7.65 -0.15 12.70
N PRO A 131 8.70 -0.33 13.51
CA PRO A 131 9.75 0.66 13.68
C PRO A 131 10.63 0.83 12.44
N SER A 132 10.69 -0.18 11.57
CA SER A 132 11.49 -0.15 10.35
C SER A 132 10.83 0.62 9.20
N LEU A 133 9.50 0.83 9.22
CA LEU A 133 8.77 1.38 8.08
C LEU A 133 8.87 2.90 8.07
N HIS A 134 9.48 3.44 7.02
CA HIS A 134 9.72 4.88 6.87
C HIS A 134 8.88 5.51 5.76
N SER A 135 8.45 4.72 4.78
CA SER A 135 7.60 5.18 3.68
C SER A 135 6.39 4.28 3.48
N LEU A 136 5.21 4.87 3.45
CA LEU A 136 3.94 4.20 3.18
C LEU A 136 3.19 4.93 2.08
N SER A 137 2.79 4.21 1.04
CA SER A 137 1.83 4.69 0.05
C SER A 137 0.55 3.86 0.09
N LEU A 138 -0.57 4.57 0.23
CA LEU A 138 -1.93 4.03 0.09
C LEU A 138 -2.68 4.76 -1.03
N ALA A 139 -1.96 5.28 -2.02
CA ALA A 139 -2.51 6.03 -3.13
C ALA A 139 -3.64 5.25 -3.85
N GLN A 140 -4.67 5.95 -4.31
CA GLN A 140 -5.73 5.38 -5.17
C GLN A 140 -6.55 4.25 -4.53
N ASN A 141 -6.64 4.13 -3.20
CA ASN A 141 -7.46 3.10 -2.53
C ASN A 141 -8.87 3.57 -2.16
N ARG A 142 -9.27 4.78 -2.56
CA ARG A 142 -10.58 5.38 -2.25
C ARG A 142 -10.88 5.38 -0.74
N LEU A 143 -9.88 5.73 0.08
CA LEU A 143 -10.03 5.76 1.54
C LEU A 143 -11.18 6.68 1.99
N ALA A 144 -11.39 7.80 1.26
CA ALA A 144 -12.43 8.80 1.53
C ALA A 144 -12.48 9.18 3.02
N LYS A 145 -13.67 9.15 3.64
CA LYS A 145 -13.88 9.45 5.07
C LYS A 145 -13.04 8.62 6.04
N ASN A 146 -12.62 7.41 5.66
CA ASN A 146 -11.89 6.52 6.56
C ASN A 146 -10.41 6.91 6.71
N VAL A 147 -9.94 7.93 5.98
CA VAL A 147 -8.57 8.47 6.13
C VAL A 147 -8.26 8.88 7.57
N CYS A 148 -9.27 9.30 8.34
CA CYS A 148 -9.11 9.71 9.73
C CYS A 148 -8.54 8.61 10.64
N VAL A 149 -8.74 7.32 10.29
CA VAL A 149 -8.17 6.16 10.99
C VAL A 149 -6.64 6.15 10.89
N LEU A 150 -6.06 6.65 9.80
CA LEU A 150 -4.60 6.68 9.63
C LEU A 150 -3.90 7.61 10.63
N ALA A 151 -4.61 8.55 11.27
CA ALA A 151 -4.05 9.35 12.35
C ALA A 151 -3.61 8.48 13.54
N GLU A 152 -4.22 7.29 13.70
CA GLU A 152 -3.85 6.34 14.74
C GLU A 152 -2.44 5.78 14.54
N LEU A 153 -1.81 5.88 13.36
CA LEU A 153 -0.41 5.48 13.16
C LEU A 153 0.55 6.09 14.19
N PHE A 154 0.22 7.27 14.71
CA PHE A 154 1.06 8.03 15.64
C PHE A 154 0.51 8.03 17.08
N SER A 155 -0.57 7.29 17.35
CA SER A 155 -1.17 7.16 18.69
C SER A 155 -0.72 5.89 19.43
N GLY A 156 -0.91 5.87 20.75
CA GLY A 156 -0.65 4.69 21.59
C GLY A 156 0.83 4.49 21.95
N GLN A 157 1.14 3.30 22.51
CA GLN A 157 2.48 2.97 23.04
C GLN A 157 3.53 2.76 21.94
N SER A 158 3.13 2.16 20.81
CA SER A 158 3.99 1.95 19.65
C SER A 158 3.64 2.96 18.57
N GLN A 159 4.36 4.07 18.50
CA GLN A 159 4.19 5.06 17.44
C GLN A 159 4.94 4.63 16.18
N SER A 160 4.39 4.94 15.01
CA SER A 160 5.06 4.68 13.74
C SER A 160 6.30 5.57 13.54
N SER A 161 7.35 5.00 12.94
CA SER A 161 8.56 5.71 12.47
C SER A 161 8.38 6.38 11.10
N LEU A 162 7.15 6.38 10.55
CA LEU A 162 6.84 6.88 9.22
C LEU A 162 7.30 8.32 9.01
N LYS A 163 8.09 8.53 7.95
CA LYS A 163 8.56 9.83 7.49
C LYS A 163 7.82 10.30 6.23
N GLN A 164 7.24 9.37 5.48
CA GLN A 164 6.50 9.65 4.25
C GLN A 164 5.19 8.88 4.25
N LEU A 165 4.09 9.59 4.00
CA LEU A 165 2.75 9.04 3.86
C LEU A 165 2.11 9.58 2.57
N ASP A 166 1.93 8.71 1.58
CA ASP A 166 1.27 9.05 0.32
C ASP A 166 -0.21 8.65 0.33
N LEU A 167 -1.09 9.65 0.34
CA LEU A 167 -2.54 9.53 0.32
C LEU A 167 -3.14 10.14 -0.94
N ARG A 168 -2.36 10.32 -2.00
CA ARG A 168 -2.85 10.92 -3.24
C ARG A 168 -4.01 10.12 -3.85
N SER A 169 -4.90 10.81 -4.54
CA SER A 169 -6.03 10.21 -5.27
C SER A 169 -6.92 9.28 -4.43
N ASN A 170 -7.16 9.59 -3.15
CA ASN A 170 -8.00 8.77 -2.27
C ASN A 170 -9.45 9.27 -2.13
N PHE A 171 -9.81 10.30 -2.90
CA PHE A 171 -11.13 10.95 -2.86
C PHE A 171 -11.49 11.52 -1.48
N ILE A 172 -10.48 11.99 -0.75
CA ILE A 172 -10.63 12.61 0.57
C ILE A 172 -11.33 13.95 0.41
N GLN A 173 -12.53 14.11 0.98
CA GLN A 173 -13.24 15.39 0.95
C GLN A 173 -12.63 16.38 1.96
N PRO A 174 -12.83 17.69 1.79
CA PRO A 174 -12.34 18.71 2.73
C PRO A 174 -12.70 18.46 4.20
N ALA A 175 -13.94 18.07 4.49
CA ALA A 175 -14.36 17.75 5.86
C ALA A 175 -13.63 16.53 6.44
N ASP A 176 -13.40 15.49 5.63
CA ASP A 176 -12.68 14.28 6.03
C ASP A 176 -11.20 14.59 6.32
N LEU A 177 -10.57 15.43 5.50
CA LEU A 177 -9.19 15.88 5.73
C LEU A 177 -9.10 16.72 7.01
N LEU A 178 -10.08 17.59 7.27
CA LEU A 178 -10.12 18.39 8.50
C LEU A 178 -10.25 17.51 9.74
N GLU A 179 -11.04 16.44 9.66
CA GLU A 179 -11.15 15.46 10.74
C GLU A 179 -9.86 14.69 10.95
N PHE A 180 -9.23 14.21 9.87
CA PHE A 180 -7.89 13.61 9.94
C PHE A 180 -6.87 14.55 10.59
N ALA A 181 -6.85 15.83 10.18
CA ALA A 181 -5.96 16.83 10.76
C ALA A 181 -6.22 17.02 12.26
N LYS A 182 -7.49 17.10 12.69
CA LYS A 182 -7.85 17.19 14.11
C LYS A 182 -7.32 16.00 14.91
N ARG A 183 -7.49 14.78 14.42
CA ARG A 183 -7.00 13.56 15.10
C ARG A 183 -5.48 13.51 15.14
N LEU A 184 -4.81 13.91 14.05
CA LEU A 184 -3.36 13.94 13.99
C LEU A 184 -2.76 14.97 14.98
N MET A 185 -3.47 16.05 15.30
CA MET A 185 -3.01 17.00 16.33
C MET A 185 -3.05 16.44 17.76
N ILE A 186 -3.91 15.46 18.04
CA ILE A 186 -3.98 14.81 19.37
C ILE A 186 -2.70 13.99 19.60
N HIS A 187 -2.24 13.32 18.55
CA HIS A 187 -1.05 12.49 18.56
C HIS A 187 -0.18 12.81 17.34
N PRO A 188 0.61 13.90 17.39
CA PRO A 188 1.41 14.32 16.25
C PRO A 188 2.52 13.32 15.95
N PRO A 189 2.92 13.17 14.67
CA PRO A 189 4.10 12.42 14.30
C PRO A 189 5.35 12.89 15.07
N PRO A 190 6.27 11.97 15.45
CA PRO A 190 7.48 12.31 16.20
C PRO A 190 8.48 13.15 15.40
N HIS A 191 8.36 13.11 14.07
CA HIS A 191 9.16 13.89 13.13
C HIS A 191 8.23 14.54 12.10
N ARG A 192 8.72 15.56 11.41
CA ARG A 192 7.93 16.22 10.36
C ARG A 192 7.61 15.25 9.23
N LEU A 193 6.34 14.88 9.10
CA LEU A 193 5.84 13.89 8.15
C LEU A 193 5.73 14.50 6.74
N THR A 194 6.32 13.88 5.73
CA THR A 194 5.98 14.22 4.33
C THR A 194 4.63 13.59 4.01
N LEU A 195 3.62 14.42 3.75
CA LEU A 195 2.25 13.98 3.51
C LEU A 195 1.82 14.38 2.10
N ASP A 196 1.61 13.39 1.23
CA ASP A 196 1.13 13.62 -0.13
C ASP A 196 -0.40 13.55 -0.20
N LEU A 197 -1.01 14.69 -0.52
CA LEU A 197 -2.45 14.87 -0.64
C LEU A 197 -2.88 15.23 -2.06
N ARG A 198 -1.96 15.17 -3.03
CA ARG A 198 -2.23 15.53 -4.43
C ARG A 198 -3.43 14.77 -4.98
N LYS A 199 -4.13 15.38 -5.94
CA LYS A 199 -5.24 14.73 -6.67
C LYS A 199 -6.40 14.27 -5.76
N ASN A 200 -6.59 14.91 -4.60
CA ASN A 200 -7.82 14.79 -3.81
C ASN A 200 -8.71 16.02 -4.08
N PRO A 201 -10.06 15.88 -4.00
CA PRO A 201 -11.02 16.91 -4.41
C PRO A 201 -11.15 18.07 -3.40
N GLY A 202 -10.04 18.77 -3.15
CA GLY A 202 -9.97 19.93 -2.26
C GLY A 202 -10.66 21.18 -2.81
N ASP A 203 -10.95 21.20 -4.11
CA ASP A 203 -11.62 22.30 -4.81
C ASP A 203 -13.12 22.40 -4.52
N ARG A 204 -13.73 21.34 -3.97
CA ARG A 204 -15.16 21.30 -3.60
C ARG A 204 -15.53 22.20 -2.42
N ASP A 205 -14.61 22.39 -1.49
CA ASP A 205 -14.70 23.33 -0.38
C ASP A 205 -13.28 23.80 -0.02
N PRO A 206 -12.78 24.83 -0.73
CA PRO A 206 -11.43 25.33 -0.55
C PRO A 206 -11.18 25.91 0.85
N GLU A 207 -12.19 26.46 1.52
CA GLU A 207 -12.03 27.06 2.85
C GLU A 207 -11.75 25.99 3.90
N THR A 208 -12.57 24.93 3.92
CA THR A 208 -12.35 23.78 4.81
C THR A 208 -11.05 23.06 4.48
N TRP A 209 -10.73 22.89 3.18
CA TRP A 209 -9.48 22.27 2.75
C TRP A 209 -8.26 23.04 3.26
N ASN A 210 -8.22 24.35 3.02
CA ASN A 210 -7.14 25.22 3.50
C ASN A 210 -7.05 25.25 5.03
N THR A 211 -8.18 25.18 5.73
CA THR A 211 -8.20 25.06 7.20
C THR A 211 -7.54 23.76 7.65
N ALA A 212 -7.81 22.64 6.98
CA ALA A 212 -7.16 21.37 7.26
C ALA A 212 -5.65 21.41 6.97
N LEU A 213 -5.24 21.98 5.82
CA LEU A 213 -3.82 22.13 5.48
C LEU A 213 -3.07 22.98 6.51
N LYS A 214 -3.62 24.13 6.92
CA LYS A 214 -3.01 24.98 7.97
C LYS A 214 -2.79 24.23 9.29
N ARG A 215 -3.71 23.31 9.65
CA ARG A 215 -3.57 22.47 10.85
C ARG A 215 -2.50 21.39 10.71
N LEU A 216 -2.28 20.87 9.50
CA LEU A 216 -1.26 19.84 9.23
C LEU A 216 0.16 20.43 9.06
N GLN A 217 0.29 21.69 8.65
CA GLN A 217 1.57 22.34 8.37
C GLN A 217 2.63 22.26 9.49
N PRO A 218 2.29 22.38 10.79
CA PRO A 218 3.29 22.30 11.86
C PRO A 218 3.95 20.92 11.97
N SER A 219 3.20 19.85 11.73
CA SER A 219 3.66 18.46 11.86
C SER A 219 3.99 17.80 10.53
N SER A 220 3.76 18.47 9.40
CA SER A 220 3.95 17.87 8.07
C SER A 220 4.58 18.81 7.04
N PHE A 221 5.29 18.21 6.08
CA PHE A 221 5.60 18.82 4.79
C PHE A 221 4.55 18.35 3.79
N LEU A 222 3.71 19.27 3.30
CA LEU A 222 2.53 18.94 2.52
C LEU A 222 2.86 18.99 1.03
N LEU A 223 2.67 17.87 0.33
CA LEU A 223 2.64 17.84 -1.13
C LEU A 223 1.19 17.99 -1.56
N VAL A 224 0.88 19.16 -2.10
CA VAL A 224 -0.46 19.51 -2.58
C VAL A 224 -0.37 19.98 -4.02
N GLU A 225 -1.22 19.42 -4.86
CA GLU A 225 -1.37 19.75 -6.27
C GLU A 225 -2.84 19.52 -6.59
N GLY A 226 -3.44 20.49 -7.26
CA GLY A 226 -4.88 20.59 -7.41
C GLY A 226 -5.47 19.41 -8.18
N TRP A 227 -6.53 18.84 -7.62
CA TRP A 227 -7.57 18.17 -8.39
C TRP A 227 -8.48 19.24 -8.98
N LYS A 228 -8.88 19.09 -10.23
CA LYS A 228 -9.92 19.92 -10.86
C LYS A 228 -11.16 19.06 -11.07
N SER A 229 -12.18 19.25 -10.24
CA SER A 229 -13.44 18.49 -10.34
C SER A 229 -14.14 18.71 -11.67
N THR A 230 -13.92 19.86 -12.33
CA THR A 230 -14.41 20.14 -13.68
C THR A 230 -13.85 19.20 -14.74
N ASP A 231 -12.63 18.71 -14.57
CA ASP A 231 -11.97 17.84 -15.55
C ASP A 231 -12.64 16.45 -15.59
N THR A 232 -13.24 16.01 -14.48
CA THR A 232 -13.99 14.73 -14.43
C THR A 232 -15.39 14.78 -15.06
N MET A 233 -15.90 15.96 -15.40
CA MET A 233 -17.17 16.10 -16.11
C MET A 233 -17.01 16.14 -17.63
N VAL A 234 -15.78 16.23 -18.15
CA VAL A 234 -15.52 16.28 -19.60
C VAL A 234 -15.76 14.91 -20.27
N ASP A 235 -15.56 13.81 -19.53
CA ASP A 235 -15.77 12.43 -20.03
C ASP A 235 -17.26 12.08 -20.26
N HIS A 236 -18.20 12.94 -19.86
CA HIS A 236 -19.64 12.71 -20.01
C HIS A 236 -20.31 13.53 -21.12
N ILE A 237 -19.58 14.35 -21.88
CA ILE A 237 -20.14 15.23 -22.94
C ILE A 237 -19.50 14.93 -24.31
N SER A 238 -19.22 13.67 -24.63
CA SER A 238 -18.73 13.25 -25.96
C SER A 238 -19.48 12.03 -26.48
N ASN A 239 -20.83 12.07 -26.47
CA ASN A 239 -21.71 11.14 -27.19
C ASN A 239 -23.13 11.72 -27.33
N MET A 240 -23.24 12.92 -27.92
CA MET A 240 -24.47 13.37 -28.57
C MET A 240 -24.15 13.80 -29.99
#